data_AF-A0A7J2JFS7-F1
#
_entry.id   AF-A0A7J2JFS7-F1
#
_cell.length_a   1.000
_cell.length_b   1.000
_cell.length_c   1.000
_cell.angle_alpha   90.00
_cell.angle_beta   90.00
_cell.angle_gamma   90.00
#
_symmetry.space_group_name_H-M   'P 1'
#
loop_
_entity.id
_entity.type
_entity.pdbx_description
1 polymer ?
#
loop_
_entity_poly.entity_id
_entity_poly.type
_entity_poly.pdbx_seq_one_letter_code
_entity_poly.pdbx_strand_id
1 'polypeptide(L)' 'AIQRALGEELALMNYKLEAISGGTDALASVEVVVEDPKGNVAKGVAVSGDIVMASVSAIIEAINHLYLKRALKVGRG' A
#
# COMPACT_ATOMS: atom_id res chain seq x y z
N ALA A 1 -11.61 -7.89 -5.18
CA ALA A 1 -10.98 -9.07 -4.56
C ALA A 1 -10.07 -8.71 -3.38
N ILE A 2 -9.22 -7.67 -3.47
CA ILE A 2 -8.23 -7.30 -2.43
C ILE A 2 -8.85 -6.73 -1.14
N GLN A 3 -9.91 -5.91 -1.24
CA GLN A 3 -10.60 -5.34 -0.07
C GLN A 3 -11.19 -6.40 0.89
N ARG A 4 -11.51 -7.62 0.41
CA ARG A 4 -12.06 -8.70 1.24
C ARG A 4 -10.98 -9.50 1.97
N ALA A 5 -9.74 -9.52 1.47
CA ALA A 5 -8.66 -10.27 2.08
C ALA A 5 -8.14 -9.60 3.37
N LEU A 6 -8.42 -8.30 3.55
CA LEU A 6 -7.83 -7.49 4.61
C LEU A 6 -8.58 -7.55 5.95
N GLY A 7 -9.79 -8.13 6.00
CA GLY A 7 -10.52 -8.42 7.26
C GLY A 7 -10.92 -7.23 8.14
N GLU A 8 -10.34 -6.05 7.92
CA GLU A 8 -10.65 -4.76 8.54
C GLU A 8 -11.29 -3.83 7.49
N GLU A 9 -12.14 -2.90 7.93
CA GLU A 9 -12.70 -1.81 7.11
C GLU A 9 -11.61 -0.78 6.72
N LEU A 10 -10.50 -1.22 6.13
CA LEU A 10 -9.48 -0.32 5.60
C LEU A 10 -10.01 0.32 4.31
N ALA A 11 -10.22 1.62 4.35
CA ALA A 11 -10.61 2.42 3.21
C ALA A 11 -9.38 2.64 2.31
N LEU A 12 -9.44 2.12 1.09
CA LEU A 12 -8.38 2.35 0.11
C LEU A 12 -8.61 3.74 -0.50
N MET A 13 -7.85 4.72 -0.01
CA MET A 13 -7.98 6.14 -0.37
C MET A 13 -7.44 6.43 -1.77
N ASN A 14 -6.32 5.79 -2.13
CA ASN A 14 -5.69 6.07 -3.40
C ASN A 14 -4.94 4.84 -3.93
N TYR A 15 -5.06 4.60 -5.23
CA TYR A 15 -4.29 3.58 -5.95
C TYR A 15 -3.75 4.21 -7.23
N LYS A 16 -2.42 4.34 -7.35
CA LYS A 16 -1.77 4.93 -8.51
C LYS A 16 -0.74 3.94 -9.06
N LEU A 17 -0.94 3.53 -10.30
CA LEU A 17 0.01 2.69 -11.04
C LEU A 17 0.62 3.56 -12.13
N GLU A 18 1.94 3.75 -12.10
CA GLU A 18 2.70 4.49 -13.09
C GLU A 18 3.76 3.59 -13.73
N ALA A 19 3.71 3.43 -15.04
CA ALA A 19 4.80 2.80 -15.77
C ALA A 19 5.95 3.81 -15.90
N ILE A 20 7.09 3.50 -15.29
CA ILE A 20 8.31 4.32 -15.33
C ILE A 20 9.03 4.13 -16.67
N SER A 21 9.12 2.89 -17.15
CA SER A 21 9.80 2.56 -18.41
C SER A 21 8.96 1.65 -19.29
N GLY A 22 9.16 1.75 -20.61
CA GLY A 22 8.52 0.91 -21.63
C GLY A 22 9.57 0.12 -22.41
N GLY A 23 9.38 -1.20 -22.53
CA GLY A 23 10.32 -2.14 -23.16
C GLY A 23 10.20 -3.52 -22.51
N THR A 24 11.13 -4.44 -22.79
CA THR A 24 11.18 -5.78 -22.16
C THR A 24 11.38 -5.70 -20.64
N ASP A 25 12.02 -4.64 -20.15
CA ASP A 25 12.24 -4.34 -18.72
C ASP A 25 11.37 -3.16 -18.26
N ALA A 26 10.09 -3.15 -18.65
CA ALA A 26 9.16 -2.11 -18.24
C ALA A 26 8.97 -2.12 -16.70
N LEU A 27 9.47 -1.08 -16.02
CA LEU A 27 9.31 -0.89 -14.59
C LEU A 27 7.98 -0.19 -14.32
N ALA A 28 7.22 -0.70 -13.37
CA ALA A 28 6.00 -0.12 -12.88
C ALA A 28 6.13 0.27 -11.40
N SER A 29 5.71 1.48 -11.08
CA SER A 29 5.53 1.99 -9.74
C SER A 29 4.06 1.84 -9.34
N VAL A 30 3.80 1.20 -8.20
CA VAL A 30 2.49 1.14 -7.59
C VAL A 30 2.54 1.89 -6.27
N GLU A 31 1.65 2.86 -6.12
CA GLU A 31 1.40 3.59 -4.90
C GLU A 31 0.01 3.27 -4.38
N VAL A 32 -0.07 2.88 -3.11
CA VAL A 32 -1.31 2.56 -2.42
C VAL A 32 -1.39 3.40 -1.15
N VAL A 33 -2.52 4.09 -0.97
CA VAL A 33 -2.83 4.83 0.26
C VAL A 33 -4.04 4.17 0.89
N VAL A 34 -3.89 3.78 2.15
CA VAL A 34 -4.94 3.16 2.96
C VAL A 34 -5.22 4.00 4.19
N GLU A 35 -6.48 4.03 4.58
CA GLU A 35 -6.95 4.67 5.79
C GLU A 35 -7.70 3.66 6.65
N ASP A 36 -7.40 3.72 7.94
CA ASP A 36 -8.06 2.96 8.98
C ASP A 36 -9.24 3.76 9.57
N PRO A 37 -10.36 3.13 9.96
CA PRO A 37 -11.49 3.78 10.65
C PRO A 37 -11.10 4.61 11.89
N LYS A 38 -9.91 4.39 12.47
CA LYS A 38 -9.35 5.24 13.53
C LYS A 38 -8.72 6.56 13.04
N GLY A 39 -8.84 6.89 11.75
CA GLY A 39 -8.23 8.06 11.12
C GLY A 39 -6.71 7.94 10.93
N ASN A 40 -6.19 6.71 10.86
CA ASN A 40 -4.76 6.50 10.56
C ASN A 40 -4.60 6.30 9.06
N VAL A 41 -3.83 7.17 8.42
CA VAL A 41 -3.51 7.06 7.00
C VAL A 41 -2.10 6.50 6.84
N ALA A 42 -1.93 5.48 6.00
CA ALA A 42 -0.65 4.92 5.63
C ALA A 42 -0.50 4.85 4.11
N LYS A 43 0.74 4.95 3.65
CA LYS A 43 1.10 4.90 2.24
C LYS A 43 2.16 3.81 2.06
N GLY A 44 1.95 2.97 1.06
CA GLY A 44 2.90 2.00 0.56
C GLY A 44 3.22 2.30 -0.89
N VAL A 45 4.50 2.14 -1.26
CA VAL A 45 4.97 2.34 -2.63
C VAL A 45 5.87 1.16 -2.96
N ALA A 46 5.73 0.58 -4.15
CA ALA A 46 6.62 -0.44 -4.65
C ALA A 46 6.90 -0.22 -6.13
N VAL A 47 8.13 -0.53 -6.54
CA VAL A 47 8.57 -0.46 -7.94
C VAL A 47 9.04 -1.84 -8.37
N SER A 48 8.49 -2.39 -9.44
CA SER A 48 8.92 -3.68 -9.98
C SER A 48 8.68 -3.77 -11.49
N GLY A 49 9.48 -4.59 -12.18
CA GLY A 49 9.22 -4.96 -13.57
C GLY A 49 7.95 -5.81 -13.72
N ASP A 50 7.60 -6.54 -12.66
CA ASP A 50 6.37 -7.32 -12.57
C ASP A 50 5.28 -6.50 -11.87
N ILE A 51 4.34 -5.94 -12.66
CA ILE A 51 3.22 -5.13 -12.15
C ILE A 51 2.44 -5.84 -11.04
N VAL A 52 2.29 -7.16 -11.15
CA VAL A 52 1.60 -7.98 -10.14
C VAL A 52 2.37 -8.00 -8.83
N MET A 53 3.69 -8.19 -8.87
CA MET A 53 4.55 -8.19 -7.69
C MET A 53 4.60 -6.80 -7.06
N ALA A 54 4.76 -5.74 -7.86
CA ALA A 54 4.69 -4.36 -7.38
C ALA A 54 3.38 -4.09 -6.62
N SER A 55 2.25 -4.55 -7.16
CA SER A 55 0.95 -4.34 -6.53
C SER A 55 0.86 -5.01 -5.16
N VAL A 56 1.30 -6.27 -5.05
CA VAL A 56 1.29 -7.01 -3.78
C VAL A 56 2.26 -6.37 -2.78
N SER A 57 3.48 -6.05 -3.20
CA SER A 57 4.48 -5.41 -2.35
C SER A 57 4.00 -4.07 -1.82
N ALA A 58 3.41 -3.20 -2.66
CA ALA A 58 2.91 -1.90 -2.22
C ALA A 58 1.80 -2.01 -1.18
N ILE A 59 0.94 -3.02 -1.30
CA ILE A 59 -0.13 -3.29 -0.32
C ILE A 59 0.46 -3.76 1.01
N ILE A 60 1.40 -4.71 0.98
CA ILE A 60 2.08 -5.20 2.20
C ILE A 60 2.79 -4.03 2.90
N GLU A 61 3.50 -3.19 2.15
CA GLU A 61 4.19 -2.01 2.65
C GLU A 61 3.21 -1.03 3.32
N ALA A 62 2.08 -0.74 2.67
CA ALA A 62 1.05 0.16 3.17
C ALA A 62 0.45 -0.34 4.50
N ILE A 63 0.18 -1.65 4.58
CA ILE A 63 -0.34 -2.30 5.79
C ILE A 63 0.70 -2.26 6.91
N ASN A 64 1.96 -2.59 6.61
CA ASN A 64 3.02 -2.60 7.60
C ASN A 64 3.22 -1.20 8.19
N HIS A 65 3.23 -0.16 7.35
CA HIS A 65 3.23 1.24 7.78
C HIS A 65 2.02 1.61 8.64
N LEU A 66 0.84 1.07 8.33
CA LEU A 66 -0.38 1.31 9.12
C LEU A 66 -0.27 0.69 10.52
N TYR A 67 0.16 -0.56 10.62
CA TYR A 67 0.41 -1.23 11.90
C TYR A 67 1.49 -0.52 12.71
N LEU A 68 2.58 -0.10 12.07
CA LEU A 68 3.64 0.65 12.73
C LEU A 68 3.13 2.00 13.25
N LYS A 69 2.33 2.74 12.46
CA LYS A 69 1.67 3.98 12.92
C LYS A 69 0.74 3.75 14.09
N ARG A 70 -0.03 2.65 14.09
CA ARG A 70 -0.87 2.25 15.24
C ARG A 70 -0.01 2.01 16.48
N ALA A 71 1.05 1.22 16.36
CA ALA A 71 1.96 0.90 17.46
C ALA A 71 2.64 2.16 18.04
N LEU A 72 3.09 3.07 17.18
CA LEU A 72 3.73 4.34 17.60
C LEU A 72 2.75 5.29 18.30
N LYS A 73 1.45 5.27 17.96
CA LYS A 73 0.44 6.06 18.67
C LYS A 73 0.07 5.45 20.03
N VAL A 74 0.13 4.12 20.18
CA VAL A 74 -0.24 3.43 21.43
C VAL A 74 0.79 3.66 22.56
N GLY A 75 2.06 3.90 22.24
CA GLY A 75 3.11 4.12 23.23
C GLY A 75 3.23 5.54 23.82
N ARG A 76 2.31 6.46 23.48
CA ARG A 76 2.34 7.87 23.93
C ARG A 76 1.21 8.26 24.90
N GLY A 77 0.49 7.26 25.42
CA GLY A 77 -0.54 7.45 26.45
C GLY A 77 0.02 7.34 27.85
#